data_AF-A0AAE4HWE6-F1
#
_entry.id   AF-A0AAE4HWE6-F1
#
_cell.length_a   1.000
_cell.length_b   1.000
_cell.length_c   1.000
_cell.angle_alpha   90.00
_cell.angle_beta   90.00
_cell.angle_gamma   90.00
#
_symmetry.space_group_name_H-M   'P 1'
#
loop_
_entity.id
_entity.type
_entity.pdbx_description
1 polymer ?
#
loop_
_entity_poly.entity_id
_entity_poly.type
_entity_poly.pdbx_seq_one_letter_code
_entity_poly.pdbx_strand_id
1 'polypeptide(L)'
;RSIIAAMARVGRSQMNQLVLDTQFIGDLGSDKEKGNFGVVFAFDEGSEREKILTHLRLEVNEANLSEMSHMIKGQCWMLDPYGRVGKLNVH
;
A
#
# COMPACT_ATOMS: atom_id res chain seq x y z
N ARG A 1 5.64 -17.46 5.65
CA ARG A 1 5.62 -16.69 4.39
C ARG A 1 5.12 -17.49 3.16
N SER A 2 5.22 -18.82 3.12
CA SER A 2 4.73 -19.66 1.99
C SER A 2 3.22 -19.54 1.69
N ILE A 3 2.39 -19.34 2.73
CA ILE A 3 0.92 -19.28 2.58
C ILE A 3 0.45 -18.02 1.85
N ILE A 4 1.01 -16.84 2.15
CA ILE A 4 0.62 -15.58 1.49
C ILE A 4 0.92 -15.65 -0.02
N ALA A 5 2.09 -16.17 -0.38
CA ALA A 5 2.49 -16.38 -1.78
C ALA A 5 1.60 -17.40 -2.51
N ALA A 6 1.06 -18.39 -1.79
CA ALA A 6 0.08 -19.32 -2.34
C ALA A 6 -1.28 -18.62 -2.54
N MET A 7 -1.77 -17.89 -1.53
CA MET A 7 -3.06 -17.20 -1.58
C MET A 7 -3.12 -16.12 -2.66
N ALA A 8 -2.04 -15.37 -2.88
CA ALA A 8 -1.96 -14.37 -3.94
C ALA A 8 -2.15 -14.97 -5.35
N ARG A 9 -1.78 -16.24 -5.57
CA ARG A 9 -1.97 -16.94 -6.86
C ARG A 9 -3.36 -17.51 -7.05
N VAL A 10 -4.05 -17.85 -5.96
CA VAL A 10 -5.34 -18.54 -5.98
C VAL A 10 -6.51 -17.58 -6.29
N GLY A 11 -6.37 -16.29 -5.99
CA GLY A 11 -7.42 -15.27 -6.03
C GLY A 11 -8.39 -15.34 -7.22
N ARG A 12 -7.90 -15.13 -8.46
CA ARG A 12 -8.78 -15.12 -9.64
C ARG A 12 -9.46 -16.45 -9.92
N SER A 13 -8.75 -17.56 -9.69
CA SER A 13 -9.28 -18.90 -9.97
C SER A 13 -10.37 -19.33 -9.00
N GLN A 14 -10.44 -18.71 -7.81
CA GLN A 14 -11.39 -19.05 -6.74
C GLN A 14 -12.30 -17.87 -6.37
N MET A 15 -12.37 -16.83 -7.21
CA MET A 15 -13.19 -15.62 -6.97
C MET A 15 -12.95 -14.99 -5.58
N ASN A 16 -11.68 -14.91 -5.15
CA ASN A 16 -11.29 -14.40 -3.85
C ASN A 16 -10.42 -13.14 -3.96
N GLN A 17 -10.61 -12.20 -3.04
CA GLN A 17 -9.75 -11.03 -2.83
C GLN A 17 -8.92 -11.20 -1.56
N LEU A 18 -7.59 -11.15 -1.71
CA LEU A 18 -6.66 -11.08 -0.59
C LEU A 18 -6.46 -9.62 -0.18
N VAL A 19 -6.75 -9.32 1.09
CA VAL A 19 -6.43 -8.03 1.72
C VAL A 19 -5.34 -8.28 2.76
N LEU A 20 -4.25 -7.52 2.66
CA LEU A 20 -3.19 -7.51 3.67
C LEU A 20 -3.20 -6.15 4.37
N ASP A 21 -3.14 -6.19 5.69
CA ASP A 21 -3.08 -5.02 6.55
C ASP A 21 -1.85 -5.15 7.45
N THR A 22 -0.97 -4.15 7.42
CA THR A 22 0.28 -4.14 8.20
C THR A 22 0.73 -2.70 8.46
N GLN A 23 1.42 -2.53 9.59
CA GLN A 23 2.10 -1.30 9.96
C GLN A 23 3.50 -1.21 9.36
N PHE A 24 4.07 -2.30 8.82
CA PHE A 24 5.45 -2.32 8.30
C PHE A 24 5.53 -2.83 6.87
N ILE A 25 6.10 -2.03 5.96
CA ILE A 25 6.23 -2.38 4.54
C ILE A 25 7.13 -3.62 4.34
N GLY A 26 8.04 -3.90 5.27
CA GLY A 26 8.89 -5.11 5.27
C GLY A 26 8.12 -6.44 5.39
N ASP A 27 6.88 -6.39 5.90
CA ASP A 27 6.06 -7.59 6.08
C ASP A 27 5.40 -8.07 4.79
N LEU A 28 5.25 -7.18 3.80
CA LEU A 28 4.58 -7.45 2.52
C LEU A 28 5.33 -8.43 1.60
N GLY A 29 6.53 -8.89 1.99
CA GLY A 29 7.28 -9.86 1.21
C GLY A 29 8.37 -9.26 0.33
N SER A 30 8.80 -10.03 -0.65
CA SER A 30 9.77 -9.61 -1.67
C SER A 30 9.17 -8.54 -2.59
N ASP A 31 10.01 -7.78 -3.30
CA ASP A 31 9.53 -6.73 -4.23
C ASP A 31 8.61 -7.27 -5.34
N LYS A 32 8.80 -8.55 -5.71
CA LYS A 32 7.92 -9.26 -6.64
C LYS A 32 6.51 -9.51 -6.09
N GLU A 33 6.38 -9.66 -4.77
CA GLU A 33 5.09 -9.82 -4.08
C GLU A 33 4.43 -8.45 -3.88
N LYS A 34 5.23 -7.43 -3.52
CA LYS A 34 4.79 -6.04 -3.38
C LYS A 34 4.22 -5.45 -4.68
N GLY A 35 4.79 -5.78 -5.83
CA GLY A 35 4.31 -5.31 -7.14
C GLY A 35 3.00 -5.93 -7.63
N ASN A 36 2.47 -6.94 -6.92
CA ASN A 36 1.30 -7.72 -7.35
C ASN A 36 -0.01 -7.29 -6.65
N PHE A 37 0.02 -6.29 -5.78
CA PHE A 37 -1.19 -5.73 -5.18
C PHE A 37 -1.89 -4.81 -6.18
N GLY A 38 -3.14 -5.14 -6.51
CA GLY A 38 -3.92 -4.35 -7.46
C GLY A 38 -4.37 -3.00 -6.89
N VAL A 39 -4.57 -2.90 -5.58
CA VAL A 39 -4.94 -1.65 -4.90
C VAL A 39 -4.16 -1.56 -3.61
N VAL A 40 -3.62 -0.38 -3.30
CA VAL A 40 -2.97 -0.09 -2.02
C VAL A 40 -3.67 1.11 -1.39
N PHE A 41 -4.01 0.98 -0.11
CA PHE A 41 -4.39 2.10 0.75
C PHE A 41 -3.27 2.31 1.74
N ALA A 42 -2.73 3.52 1.77
CA ALA A 42 -1.56 3.89 2.55
C ALA A 42 -1.92 5.04 3.50
N PHE A 43 -2.17 4.67 4.75
CA PHE A 43 -2.41 5.60 5.84
C PHE A 43 -1.08 6.09 6.42
N ASP A 44 -1.11 7.22 7.14
CA ASP A 44 0.09 7.72 7.81
C ASP A 44 0.58 6.76 8.89
N GLU A 45 1.84 6.34 8.76
CA GLU A 45 2.60 5.66 9.79
C GLU A 45 3.97 6.33 9.87
N GLY A 46 4.20 7.06 10.97
CA GLY A 46 5.32 7.99 11.11
C GLY A 46 6.68 7.34 10.90
N SER A 47 6.84 6.08 11.30
CA SER A 47 8.08 5.32 11.15
C SER A 47 8.33 4.76 9.74
N GLU A 48 7.31 4.76 8.87
CA GLU A 48 7.34 4.10 7.56
C GLU A 48 7.11 5.05 6.38
N ARG A 49 6.86 6.34 6.61
CA ARG A 49 6.49 7.32 5.56
C ARG A 49 7.31 7.24 4.27
N GLU A 50 8.64 7.21 4.36
CA GLU A 50 9.51 7.12 3.17
C GLU A 50 9.32 5.80 2.40
N LYS A 51 9.15 4.69 3.13
CA LYS A 51 8.91 3.37 2.54
C LYS A 51 7.54 3.31 1.90
N ILE A 52 6.54 3.93 2.53
CA ILE A 52 5.19 4.04 1.99
C ILE A 52 5.22 4.84 0.68
N LEU A 53 5.87 6.02 0.67
CA LEU A 53 6.04 6.84 -0.54
C LEU A 53 6.69 6.06 -1.67
N THR A 54 7.79 5.37 -1.37
CA THR A 54 8.50 4.51 -2.33
C THR A 54 7.59 3.39 -2.85
N HIS A 55 6.80 2.76 -1.98
CA HIS A 55 5.87 1.69 -2.35
C HIS A 55 4.72 2.20 -3.25
N LEU A 56 4.25 3.42 -3.01
CA LEU A 56 3.26 4.12 -3.84
C LEU A 56 3.84 4.70 -5.13
N ARG A 57 5.17 4.68 -5.32
CA ARG A 57 5.88 5.30 -6.45
C ARG A 57 5.78 6.84 -6.44
N LEU A 58 5.67 7.43 -5.26
CA LEU A 58 5.81 8.85 -5.04
C LEU A 58 7.25 9.19 -4.69
N GLU A 59 7.70 10.39 -5.06
CA GLU A 59 9.02 10.88 -4.68
C GLU A 59 9.09 11.12 -3.17
N VAL A 60 10.21 10.74 -2.55
CA VAL A 60 10.49 11.06 -1.15
C VAL A 60 11.04 12.49 -1.09
N ASN A 61 10.13 13.45 -0.98
CA ASN A 61 10.44 14.88 -0.82
C ASN A 61 9.65 15.49 0.34
N GLU A 62 10.05 16.69 0.78
CA GLU A 62 9.44 17.35 1.95
C GLU A 62 7.93 17.60 1.76
N ALA A 63 7.50 17.91 0.54
CA ALA A 63 6.09 18.18 0.26
C ALA A 63 5.23 16.94 0.50
N ASN A 64 5.64 15.80 -0.04
CA ASN A 64 4.94 14.53 0.12
C ASN A 64 5.00 14.03 1.57
N LEU A 65 6.15 14.13 2.23
CA LEU A 65 6.29 13.75 3.64
C LEU A 65 5.40 14.60 4.54
N SER A 66 5.38 15.91 4.29
CA SER A 66 4.50 16.84 4.99
C SER A 66 3.04 16.49 4.76
N GLU A 67 2.63 16.26 3.52
CA GLU A 67 1.24 15.90 3.20
C GLU A 67 0.77 14.63 3.90
N MET A 68 1.59 13.57 3.91
CA MET A 68 1.28 12.34 4.63
C MET A 68 1.17 12.58 6.14
N SER A 69 2.07 13.37 6.73
CA SER A 69 2.06 13.66 8.17
C SER A 69 0.83 14.45 8.65
N HIS A 70 0.13 15.14 7.75
CA HIS A 70 -1.08 15.90 8.04
C HIS A 70 -2.37 15.10 7.76
N MET A 71 -2.27 13.85 7.29
CA MET A 71 -3.45 13.02 7.06
C MET A 71 -4.17 12.73 8.37
N ILE A 72 -5.45 13.07 8.43
CA ILE A 72 -6.29 12.74 9.58
C ILE A 72 -6.85 11.32 9.46
N LYS A 73 -7.45 10.80 10.54
CA LYS A 73 -8.10 9.48 10.51
C LYS A 73 -9.09 9.37 9.35
N GLY A 74 -8.95 8.30 8.55
CA GLY A 74 -9.73 8.07 7.34
C GLY A 74 -9.10 8.62 6.06
N GLN A 75 -8.08 9.48 6.14
CA GLN A 75 -7.32 9.92 4.98
C GLN A 75 -6.16 8.99 4.66
N CYS A 76 -5.98 8.70 3.38
CA CYS A 76 -4.86 7.93 2.87
C CYS A 76 -4.51 8.34 1.44
N TRP A 77 -3.34 7.90 0.97
CA TRP A 77 -3.14 7.74 -0.46
C TRP A 77 -3.62 6.38 -0.93
N MET A 78 -4.20 6.37 -2.12
CA MET A 78 -4.63 5.17 -2.81
C MET A 78 -3.86 5.04 -4.11
N LEU A 79 -3.16 3.91 -4.28
CA LEU A 79 -2.61 3.47 -5.56
C LEU A 79 -3.63 2.51 -6.19
N ASP A 80 -4.08 2.84 -7.40
CA ASP A 80 -5.04 2.03 -8.14
C ASP A 80 -4.39 0.98 -9.05
N PRO A 81 -5.18 0.04 -9.63
CA PRO A 81 -4.65 -1.02 -10.48
C PRO A 81 -4.00 -0.51 -11.77
N TYR A 82 -4.24 0.75 -12.13
CA TYR A 82 -3.71 1.41 -13.32
C TYR A 82 -2.44 2.23 -13.00
N GLY A 83 -1.97 2.21 -11.76
CA GLY A 83 -0.76 2.92 -11.33
C GLY A 83 -0.97 4.39 -10.98
N ARG A 84 -2.22 4.85 -10.85
CA ARG A 84 -2.54 6.22 -10.44
C ARG A 84 -2.53 6.32 -8.93
N VAL A 85 -1.96 7.41 -8.41
CA VAL A 85 -1.96 7.72 -6.97
C VAL A 85 -2.85 8.94 -6.72
N GLY A 86 -3.76 8.83 -5.75
CA GLY A 86 -4.63 9.93 -5.34
C GLY A 86 -4.90 9.93 -3.85
N LYS A 87 -5.28 11.09 -3.30
CA LYS A 87 -5.76 11.19 -1.92
C LYS A 87 -7.22 10.74 -1.83
N LEU A 88 -7.55 10.01 -0.78
CA LEU A 88 -8.89 9.48 -0.56
C LEU A 88 -9.31 9.63 0.90
N ASN A 89 -10.59 9.96 1.11
CA ASN A 89 -11.24 9.88 2.43
C ASN A 89 -12.05 8.58 2.49
N VAL A 90 -11.74 7.72 3.45
CA VAL A 90 -12.46 6.48 3.77
C VAL A 90 -13.35 6.77 4.98
N HIS A 91 -14.67 6.56 4.83
CA HIS A 91 -15.69 6.78 5.85
C HIS A 91 -16.31 5.47 6.31
#